data_AF-A0AAV3XMI7-F1
#
_entry.id   AF-A0AAV3XMI7-F1
#
_cell.length_a   1.000
_cell.length_b   1.000
_cell.length_c   1.000
_cell.angle_alpha   90.00
_cell.angle_beta   90.00
_cell.angle_gamma   90.00
#
_symmetry.space_group_name_H-M   'P 1'
#
loop_
_entity.id
_entity.type
_entity.pdbx_description
1 polymer ?
#
loop_
_entity_poly.entity_id
_entity_poly.type
_entity_poly.pdbx_seq_one_letter_code
_entity_poly.pdbx_strand_id
1 'polypeptide(L)'
;MNIAGGATLVGSNRNADWTITGSNSGSIGGYPNGFTFNNIENLRGGTLDDNFVFNDGANWQGTIDGNRGTDTLNYSNFTSNLTVDLAALGATGIETVIGTTNATSTLIGSNTNNTWNLTGTNSGTVNNTLSFRNFQNLVGGTLDDNFVFNDGVNWGGTIAGNTGTDTLDYSAFTTALTVDISALGATGIELVIGTTNATSTLIGGNTNNTWNLAITNGVTLNNTLNFIQFQNLIGKLLDDNFICRNPMNWSGLIDGNIGNDTLDYSAFTIPVTIDLSTLNAVIIETIVGTNNATITLIAPDFNNT
;
A
#
# COMPACT_ATOMS: atom_id res chain seq x y z
N MET A 1 44.29 -14.43 -1.87
CA MET A 1 44.62 -13.43 -2.91
C MET A 1 43.80 -12.18 -2.61
N ASN A 2 44.43 -11.01 -2.71
CA ASN A 2 43.81 -9.71 -2.46
C ASN A 2 43.76 -8.97 -3.79
N ILE A 3 42.59 -8.50 -4.18
CA ILE A 3 42.40 -7.68 -5.38
C ILE A 3 42.32 -6.23 -4.91
N ALA A 4 43.21 -5.38 -5.42
CA ALA A 4 43.27 -3.97 -5.05
C ALA A 4 43.25 -3.09 -6.29
N GLY A 5 42.32 -2.13 -6.31
CA GLY A 5 42.12 -1.22 -7.44
C GLY A 5 41.36 -1.87 -8.60
N GLY A 6 40.64 -1.05 -9.35
CA GLY A 6 39.84 -1.46 -10.50
C GLY A 6 38.43 -0.89 -10.46
N ALA A 7 37.88 -0.58 -11.63
CA ALA A 7 36.53 -0.07 -11.74
C ALA A 7 35.49 -1.15 -11.43
N THR A 8 35.68 -2.39 -11.90
CA THR A 8 34.68 -3.46 -11.77
C THR A 8 35.33 -4.79 -11.41
N LEU A 9 34.80 -5.47 -10.40
CA LEU A 9 35.13 -6.86 -10.09
C LEU A 9 34.00 -7.78 -10.57
N VAL A 10 34.34 -8.77 -11.38
CA VAL A 10 33.39 -9.73 -11.97
C VAL A 10 33.55 -11.09 -11.27
N GLY A 11 32.43 -11.65 -10.82
CA GLY A 11 32.33 -12.99 -10.23
C GLY A 11 32.59 -14.10 -11.24
N SER A 12 32.81 -15.32 -10.73
CA SER A 12 32.84 -16.50 -11.59
C SER A 12 31.42 -17.01 -11.85
N ASN A 13 31.25 -17.83 -12.89
CA ASN A 13 29.96 -18.40 -13.30
C ASN A 13 29.48 -19.52 -12.35
N ARG A 14 29.29 -19.19 -11.06
CA ARG A 14 28.93 -20.07 -9.94
C ARG A 14 28.15 -19.26 -8.91
N ASN A 15 27.38 -19.94 -8.07
CA ASN A 15 26.77 -19.29 -6.92
C ASN A 15 27.86 -18.67 -6.03
N ALA A 16 27.72 -17.41 -5.66
CA ALA A 16 28.71 -16.70 -4.87
C ALA A 16 28.07 -15.81 -3.80
N ASP A 17 28.65 -15.84 -2.60
CA ASP A 17 28.30 -14.91 -1.52
C ASP A 17 29.31 -13.77 -1.48
N TRP A 18 28.87 -12.56 -1.79
CA TRP A 18 29.67 -11.34 -1.71
C TRP A 18 29.39 -10.67 -0.37
N THR A 19 30.35 -10.72 0.55
CA THR A 19 30.26 -9.99 1.82
C THR A 19 30.81 -8.59 1.66
N ILE A 20 29.95 -7.59 1.70
CA ILE A 20 30.29 -6.18 1.61
C ILE A 20 30.50 -5.64 3.02
N THR A 21 31.75 -5.28 3.32
CA THR A 21 32.17 -4.89 4.69
C THR A 21 32.23 -3.38 4.89
N GLY A 22 32.17 -2.61 3.80
CA GLY A 22 32.33 -1.16 3.80
C GLY A 22 32.38 -0.64 2.37
N SER A 23 32.62 0.66 2.22
CA SER A 23 32.70 1.28 0.90
C SER A 23 33.84 0.66 0.08
N ASN A 24 33.50 0.18 -1.11
CA ASN A 24 34.43 -0.36 -2.11
C ASN A 24 35.31 -1.52 -1.59
N SER A 25 34.85 -2.25 -0.57
CA SER A 25 35.60 -3.31 0.09
C SER A 25 34.71 -4.49 0.50
N GLY A 26 35.30 -5.69 0.51
CA GLY A 26 34.60 -6.88 0.94
C GLY A 26 35.35 -8.16 0.65
N SER A 27 34.61 -9.27 0.63
CA SER A 27 35.12 -10.58 0.29
C SER A 27 34.11 -11.39 -0.53
N ILE A 28 34.60 -12.35 -1.30
CA ILE A 28 33.77 -13.29 -2.06
C ILE A 28 34.00 -14.69 -1.50
N GLY A 29 32.91 -15.31 -1.05
CA GLY A 29 32.80 -16.71 -0.65
C GLY A 29 32.68 -17.66 -1.86
N GLY A 30 32.49 -18.96 -1.60
CA GLY A 30 32.35 -19.96 -2.68
C GLY A 30 33.65 -20.44 -3.34
N TYR A 31 34.81 -19.92 -2.90
CA TYR A 31 36.13 -20.39 -3.29
C TYR A 31 36.85 -21.06 -2.11
N PRO A 32 37.69 -22.09 -2.31
CA PRO A 32 38.34 -22.84 -1.23
C PRO A 32 39.12 -22.00 -0.21
N ASN A 33 39.56 -20.80 -0.59
CA ASN A 33 40.31 -19.89 0.28
C ASN A 33 39.64 -18.51 0.46
N GLY A 34 38.49 -18.27 -0.20
CA GLY A 34 37.91 -16.93 -0.35
C GLY A 34 38.89 -15.91 -0.97
N PHE A 35 38.37 -14.74 -1.36
CA PHE A 35 39.22 -13.62 -1.74
C PHE A 35 38.66 -12.31 -1.20
N THR A 36 39.53 -11.42 -0.77
CA THR A 36 39.17 -10.05 -0.34
C THR A 36 39.40 -9.08 -1.49
N PHE A 37 38.56 -8.05 -1.57
CA PHE A 37 38.73 -6.95 -2.51
C PHE A 37 38.67 -5.61 -1.79
N ASN A 38 39.46 -4.65 -2.27
CA ASN A 38 39.53 -3.28 -1.73
C ASN A 38 39.69 -2.28 -2.88
N ASN A 39 39.12 -1.08 -2.72
CA ASN A 39 39.12 -0.04 -3.75
C ASN A 39 38.54 -0.54 -5.09
N ILE A 40 37.45 -1.30 -5.02
CA ILE A 40 36.65 -1.72 -6.17
C ILE A 40 35.35 -0.94 -6.18
N GLU A 41 35.09 -0.20 -7.26
CA GLU A 41 33.92 0.67 -7.34
C GLU A 41 32.64 -0.12 -7.66
N ASN A 42 32.70 -1.07 -8.59
CA ASN A 42 31.53 -1.78 -9.09
C ASN A 42 31.67 -3.29 -8.92
N LEU A 43 30.56 -3.96 -8.62
CA LEU A 43 30.49 -5.42 -8.57
C LEU A 43 29.63 -5.93 -9.72
N ARG A 44 30.03 -7.05 -10.30
CA ARG A 44 29.22 -7.80 -11.24
C ARG A 44 29.24 -9.28 -10.87
N GLY A 45 28.07 -9.89 -10.76
CA GLY A 45 27.87 -11.32 -10.55
C GLY A 45 28.32 -12.17 -11.73
N GLY A 46 28.21 -13.48 -11.54
CA GLY A 46 28.45 -14.51 -12.52
C GLY A 46 27.27 -14.75 -13.45
N THR A 47 27.00 -16.03 -13.72
CA THR A 47 25.84 -16.47 -14.52
C THR A 47 24.87 -17.34 -13.73
N LEU A 48 25.12 -17.50 -12.43
CA LEU A 48 24.34 -18.26 -11.46
C LEU A 48 24.14 -17.36 -10.23
N ASP A 49 23.26 -17.77 -9.33
CA ASP A 49 22.78 -16.94 -8.22
C ASP A 49 23.89 -16.30 -7.36
N ASP A 50 23.96 -14.98 -7.35
CA ASP A 50 24.85 -14.17 -6.53
C ASP A 50 24.10 -13.52 -5.36
N ASN A 51 24.66 -13.62 -4.16
CA ASN A 51 24.09 -13.05 -2.94
C ASN A 51 25.04 -11.99 -2.37
N PHE A 52 24.66 -10.73 -2.52
CA PHE A 52 25.38 -9.56 -2.02
C PHE A 52 24.93 -9.22 -0.61
N VAL A 53 25.68 -9.71 0.38
CA VAL A 53 25.41 -9.56 1.82
C VAL A 53 26.12 -8.31 2.35
N PHE A 54 25.35 -7.35 2.81
CA PHE A 54 25.86 -6.12 3.42
C PHE A 54 26.00 -6.30 4.93
N ASN A 55 27.20 -6.10 5.46
CA ASN A 55 27.42 -6.04 6.90
C ASN A 55 26.83 -4.74 7.49
N ASP A 56 26.64 -4.74 8.80
CA ASP A 56 26.11 -3.56 9.50
C ASP A 56 26.95 -2.30 9.21
N GLY A 57 26.28 -1.23 8.80
CA GLY A 57 26.91 0.04 8.42
C GLY A 57 27.65 0.04 7.07
N ALA A 58 27.61 -1.04 6.29
CA ALA A 58 28.20 -1.05 4.96
C ALA A 58 27.46 -0.08 4.02
N ASN A 59 28.21 0.80 3.35
CA ASN A 59 27.66 1.76 2.39
C ASN A 59 28.35 1.57 1.03
N TRP A 60 27.64 1.01 0.05
CA TRP A 60 28.14 0.80 -1.30
C TRP A 60 27.67 1.94 -2.22
N GLN A 61 28.60 2.65 -2.85
CA GLN A 61 28.30 3.83 -3.66
C GLN A 61 28.37 3.59 -5.17
N GLY A 62 29.04 2.53 -5.62
CA GLY A 62 29.08 2.17 -7.04
C GLY A 62 27.94 1.23 -7.43
N THR A 63 28.05 0.62 -8.60
CA THR A 63 26.97 -0.24 -9.14
C THR A 63 27.14 -1.69 -8.71
N ILE A 64 26.01 -2.41 -8.61
CA ILE A 64 25.97 -3.86 -8.43
C ILE A 64 25.13 -4.46 -9.57
N ASP A 65 25.73 -5.30 -10.40
CA ASP A 65 25.04 -6.00 -11.49
C ASP A 65 24.99 -7.51 -11.18
N GLY A 66 23.83 -8.08 -10.85
CA GLY A 66 23.70 -9.53 -10.63
C GLY A 66 23.89 -10.36 -11.92
N ASN A 67 23.72 -9.72 -13.08
CA ASN A 67 23.90 -10.31 -14.41
C ASN A 67 22.86 -11.39 -14.75
N ARG A 68 23.14 -12.68 -14.53
CA ARG A 68 22.17 -13.76 -14.75
C ARG A 68 22.14 -14.62 -13.51
N GLY A 69 20.95 -15.12 -13.19
CA GLY A 69 20.75 -15.94 -12.01
C GLY A 69 19.50 -15.44 -11.31
N THR A 70 19.32 -15.89 -10.07
CA THR A 70 18.45 -15.21 -9.10
C THR A 70 19.35 -14.52 -8.09
N ASP A 71 19.52 -13.23 -8.26
CA ASP A 71 20.50 -12.44 -7.54
C ASP A 71 19.84 -11.66 -6.40
N THR A 72 20.55 -11.55 -5.28
CA THR A 72 20.00 -11.03 -4.02
C THR A 72 20.85 -9.90 -3.46
N LEU A 73 20.20 -8.78 -3.11
CA LEU A 73 20.78 -7.80 -2.19
C LEU A 73 20.25 -8.09 -0.78
N ASN A 74 21.16 -8.42 0.14
CA ASN A 74 20.83 -8.87 1.47
C ASN A 74 21.38 -7.92 2.54
N TYR A 75 20.47 -7.14 3.14
CA TYR A 75 20.75 -6.20 4.22
C TYR A 75 20.37 -6.75 5.60
N SER A 76 20.18 -8.07 5.76
CA SER A 76 19.70 -8.68 7.00
C SER A 76 20.56 -8.38 8.24
N ASN A 77 21.83 -8.02 8.03
CA ASN A 77 22.77 -7.76 9.12
C ASN A 77 22.71 -6.33 9.65
N PHE A 78 21.94 -5.43 9.03
CA PHE A 78 21.81 -4.04 9.51
C PHE A 78 21.15 -4.01 10.88
N THR A 79 21.65 -3.17 11.78
CA THR A 79 21.09 -2.94 13.12
C THR A 79 20.44 -1.56 13.28
N SER A 80 20.59 -0.71 12.26
CA SER A 80 19.98 0.63 12.17
C SER A 80 18.91 0.66 11.09
N ASN A 81 18.08 1.72 11.11
CA ASN A 81 17.02 1.89 10.12
C ASN A 81 17.59 1.89 8.70
N LEU A 82 17.00 1.07 7.85
CA LEU A 82 17.41 0.88 6.46
C LEU A 82 16.43 1.58 5.53
N THR A 83 16.95 2.29 4.53
CA THR A 83 16.17 2.76 3.39
C THR A 83 16.83 2.26 2.13
N VAL A 84 16.07 1.55 1.30
CA VAL A 84 16.48 1.10 -0.03
C VAL A 84 15.61 1.83 -1.05
N ASP A 85 16.22 2.67 -1.87
CA ASP A 85 15.55 3.39 -2.94
C ASP A 85 15.87 2.73 -4.28
N LEU A 86 14.89 2.08 -4.91
CA LEU A 86 15.08 1.35 -6.16
C LEU A 86 15.46 2.27 -7.33
N ALA A 87 15.07 3.55 -7.31
CA ALA A 87 15.47 4.52 -8.34
C ALA A 87 16.93 4.97 -8.18
N ALA A 88 17.44 4.99 -6.94
CA ALA A 88 18.80 5.45 -6.61
C ALA A 88 19.80 4.31 -6.33
N LEU A 89 19.34 3.05 -6.27
CA LEU A 89 20.12 1.89 -5.83
C LEU A 89 21.35 1.60 -6.69
N GLY A 90 21.33 1.99 -7.97
CA GLY A 90 22.42 1.71 -8.91
C GLY A 90 22.66 0.21 -9.14
N ALA A 91 21.68 -0.64 -8.81
CA ALA A 91 21.76 -2.08 -9.00
C ALA A 91 20.94 -2.55 -10.21
N THR A 92 21.46 -3.53 -10.94
CA THR A 92 20.81 -4.15 -12.10
C THR A 92 20.84 -5.66 -12.00
N GLY A 93 19.89 -6.35 -12.65
CA GLY A 93 19.81 -7.81 -12.61
C GLY A 93 19.71 -8.34 -11.19
N ILE A 94 18.83 -7.75 -10.38
CA ILE A 94 18.55 -8.18 -9.01
C ILE A 94 17.09 -8.62 -8.95
N GLU A 95 16.85 -9.84 -8.49
CA GLU A 95 15.51 -10.41 -8.36
C GLU A 95 15.00 -10.38 -6.92
N THR A 96 15.89 -10.25 -5.92
CA THR A 96 15.50 -10.22 -4.50
C THR A 96 16.19 -9.10 -3.72
N VAL A 97 15.44 -8.38 -2.90
CA VAL A 97 15.98 -7.52 -1.83
C VAL A 97 15.47 -7.99 -0.47
N ILE A 98 16.38 -8.14 0.49
CA ILE A 98 16.06 -8.53 1.86
C ILE A 98 16.45 -7.39 2.79
N GLY A 99 15.47 -6.83 3.49
CA GLY A 99 15.68 -5.86 4.56
C GLY A 99 16.12 -6.50 5.88
N THR A 100 16.26 -5.67 6.92
CA THR A 100 16.60 -6.12 8.27
C THR A 100 15.36 -6.33 9.15
N THR A 101 15.47 -7.29 10.07
CA THR A 101 14.50 -7.51 11.17
C THR A 101 14.95 -6.89 12.49
N ASN A 102 16.18 -6.37 12.56
CA ASN A 102 16.74 -5.77 13.79
C ASN A 102 16.38 -4.28 13.94
N ALA A 103 15.84 -3.66 12.89
CA ALA A 103 15.39 -2.28 12.82
C ALA A 103 14.27 -2.15 11.78
N THR A 104 13.80 -0.94 11.51
CA THR A 104 12.82 -0.69 10.43
C THR A 104 13.51 -0.60 9.08
N SER A 105 12.91 -1.24 8.07
CA SER A 105 13.33 -1.18 6.68
C SER A 105 12.25 -0.52 5.83
N THR A 106 12.66 0.46 5.02
CA THR A 106 11.82 1.16 4.05
C THR A 106 12.27 0.83 2.64
N LEU A 107 11.34 0.40 1.79
CA LEU A 107 11.58 0.21 0.35
C LEU A 107 10.85 1.30 -0.42
N ILE A 108 11.60 2.06 -1.23
CA ILE A 108 11.06 3.09 -2.13
C ILE A 108 11.05 2.55 -3.56
N GLY A 109 9.91 2.67 -4.22
CA GLY A 109 9.69 2.26 -5.60
C GLY A 109 10.53 3.03 -6.61
N SER A 110 10.59 2.52 -7.84
CA SER A 110 11.15 3.30 -8.94
C SER A 110 10.21 4.45 -9.32
N ASN A 111 10.74 5.52 -9.92
CA ASN A 111 9.96 6.68 -10.40
C ASN A 111 9.20 6.38 -11.70
N THR A 112 8.46 5.27 -11.69
CA THR A 112 7.62 4.70 -12.75
C THR A 112 6.31 4.26 -12.13
N ASN A 113 5.32 3.87 -12.94
CA ASN A 113 4.15 3.20 -12.38
C ASN A 113 4.61 1.88 -11.74
N ASN A 114 4.29 1.64 -10.48
CA ASN A 114 4.61 0.37 -9.83
C ASN A 114 3.36 -0.37 -9.37
N THR A 115 3.43 -1.68 -9.39
CA THR A 115 2.46 -2.58 -8.76
C THR A 115 3.16 -3.35 -7.66
N TRP A 116 2.77 -3.10 -6.42
CA TRP A 116 3.26 -3.78 -5.23
C TRP A 116 2.28 -4.89 -4.88
N ASN A 117 2.62 -6.14 -5.16
CA ASN A 117 1.81 -7.29 -4.76
C ASN A 117 2.25 -7.73 -3.37
N LEU A 118 1.44 -7.43 -2.35
CA LEU A 118 1.71 -7.75 -0.96
C LEU A 118 1.21 -9.17 -0.71
N THR A 119 2.14 -10.11 -0.52
CA THR A 119 1.85 -11.54 -0.45
C THR A 119 1.97 -12.13 0.95
N GLY A 120 2.54 -11.37 1.88
CA GLY A 120 2.67 -11.75 3.29
C GLY A 120 3.11 -10.57 4.14
N THR A 121 3.29 -10.81 5.43
CA THR A 121 3.79 -9.78 6.36
C THR A 121 5.17 -9.30 5.92
N ASN A 122 5.29 -8.00 5.65
CA ASN A 122 6.54 -7.35 5.27
C ASN A 122 7.19 -7.95 4.01
N SER A 123 6.41 -8.55 3.11
CA SER A 123 6.91 -9.23 1.91
C SER A 123 5.95 -9.14 0.72
N GLY A 124 6.53 -9.27 -0.47
CA GLY A 124 5.79 -9.14 -1.71
C GLY A 124 6.66 -9.11 -2.95
N THR A 125 6.09 -8.61 -4.03
CA THR A 125 6.80 -8.29 -5.27
C THR A 125 6.51 -6.87 -5.74
N VAL A 126 7.49 -6.25 -6.39
CA VAL A 126 7.29 -5.03 -7.19
C VAL A 126 7.32 -5.42 -8.65
N ASN A 127 6.27 -5.04 -9.38
CA ASN A 127 6.11 -5.25 -10.83
C ASN A 127 6.24 -6.72 -11.27
N ASN A 128 6.06 -7.69 -10.35
CA ASN A 128 6.32 -9.11 -10.55
C ASN A 128 7.75 -9.46 -10.99
N THR A 129 8.70 -8.52 -10.87
CA THR A 129 10.10 -8.70 -11.28
C THR A 129 11.04 -8.73 -10.09
N LEU A 130 10.73 -7.99 -9.02
CA LEU A 130 11.56 -7.89 -7.82
C LEU A 130 10.79 -8.42 -6.62
N SER A 131 11.31 -9.46 -5.95
CA SER A 131 10.81 -9.89 -4.65
C SER A 131 11.43 -9.08 -3.54
N PHE A 132 10.64 -8.70 -2.55
CA PHE A 132 11.14 -8.06 -1.33
C PHE A 132 10.65 -8.79 -0.08
N ARG A 133 11.45 -8.74 0.98
CA ARG A 133 11.15 -9.34 2.30
C ARG A 133 11.74 -8.48 3.41
N ASN A 134 11.12 -8.53 4.59
CA ASN A 134 11.53 -7.78 5.79
C ASN A 134 11.50 -6.25 5.59
N PHE A 135 10.55 -5.74 4.81
CA PHE A 135 10.30 -4.31 4.68
C PHE A 135 8.97 -3.96 5.35
N GLN A 136 9.03 -3.19 6.43
CA GLN A 136 7.83 -2.75 7.15
C GLN A 136 7.18 -1.56 6.44
N ASN A 137 7.98 -0.69 5.85
CA ASN A 137 7.49 0.52 5.20
C ASN A 137 7.67 0.44 3.69
N LEU A 138 6.64 0.80 2.94
CA LEU A 138 6.68 0.93 1.50
C LEU A 138 6.41 2.38 1.12
N VAL A 139 7.17 2.88 0.16
CA VAL A 139 6.96 4.21 -0.44
C VAL A 139 6.92 4.02 -1.95
N GLY A 140 5.91 4.59 -2.59
CA GLY A 140 5.78 4.65 -4.04
C GLY A 140 6.88 5.47 -4.70
N GLY A 141 6.84 5.51 -6.02
CA GLY A 141 7.67 6.37 -6.84
C GLY A 141 7.07 7.78 -6.98
N THR A 142 7.21 8.35 -8.18
CA THR A 142 6.63 9.67 -8.52
C THR A 142 5.44 9.58 -9.47
N LEU A 143 5.11 8.38 -9.96
CA LEU A 143 3.95 8.10 -10.80
C LEU A 143 3.04 7.12 -10.06
N ASP A 144 1.93 6.74 -10.66
CA ASP A 144 0.90 5.92 -10.01
C ASP A 144 1.44 4.59 -9.42
N ASP A 145 1.24 4.39 -8.13
CA ASP A 145 1.58 3.18 -7.40
C ASP A 145 0.31 2.42 -6.94
N ASN A 146 0.21 1.15 -7.32
CA ASN A 146 -0.87 0.27 -6.88
C ASN A 146 -0.37 -0.74 -5.84
N PHE A 147 -0.87 -0.66 -4.61
CA PHE A 147 -0.57 -1.58 -3.52
C PHE A 147 -1.68 -2.63 -3.41
N VAL A 148 -1.45 -3.80 -4.01
CA VAL A 148 -2.42 -4.90 -4.09
C VAL A 148 -2.19 -5.86 -2.95
N PHE A 149 -3.19 -6.02 -2.08
CA PHE A 149 -3.14 -6.92 -0.94
C PHE A 149 -3.72 -8.28 -1.32
N ASN A 150 -2.92 -9.34 -1.20
CA ASN A 150 -3.47 -10.70 -1.29
C ASN A 150 -4.42 -10.99 -0.13
N ASP A 151 -5.31 -11.96 -0.33
CA ASP A 151 -6.30 -12.37 0.68
C ASP A 151 -5.66 -12.63 2.05
N GLY A 152 -6.20 -11.97 3.08
CA GLY A 152 -5.77 -12.10 4.47
C GLY A 152 -4.46 -11.37 4.83
N VAL A 153 -3.83 -10.63 3.91
CA VAL A 153 -2.62 -9.88 4.22
C VAL A 153 -2.96 -8.69 5.13
N ASN A 154 -2.45 -8.73 6.35
CA ASN A 154 -2.46 -7.59 7.26
C ASN A 154 -1.08 -6.90 7.23
N TRP A 155 -1.04 -5.68 6.73
CA TRP A 155 0.19 -4.90 6.65
C TRP A 155 0.38 -4.07 7.92
N GLY A 156 1.33 -4.49 8.77
CA GLY A 156 1.56 -3.87 10.08
C GLY A 156 2.43 -2.61 10.07
N GLY A 157 2.99 -2.22 8.93
CA GLY A 157 3.81 -1.00 8.79
C GLY A 157 3.13 0.09 7.95
N THR A 158 3.89 1.06 7.44
CA THR A 158 3.32 2.21 6.71
C THR A 158 3.38 2.03 5.20
N ILE A 159 2.40 2.58 4.49
CA ILE A 159 2.41 2.69 3.02
C ILE A 159 2.27 4.16 2.63
N ALA A 160 3.15 4.66 1.77
CA ALA A 160 3.00 5.99 1.20
C ALA A 160 2.99 5.90 -0.33
N GLY A 161 1.99 6.47 -1.00
CA GLY A 161 1.98 6.53 -2.47
C GLY A 161 2.91 7.61 -3.04
N ASN A 162 3.19 8.65 -2.23
CA ASN A 162 4.00 9.81 -2.59
C ASN A 162 3.28 10.76 -3.57
N THR A 163 3.65 10.77 -4.84
CA THR A 163 2.96 11.58 -5.87
C THR A 163 2.49 10.68 -6.98
N GLY A 164 1.34 10.99 -7.55
CA GLY A 164 0.71 10.12 -8.54
C GLY A 164 -0.76 10.01 -8.19
N THR A 165 -1.46 9.08 -8.83
CA THR A 165 -2.74 8.57 -8.34
C THR A 165 -2.51 7.19 -7.75
N ASP A 166 -2.39 7.14 -6.44
CA ASP A 166 -1.95 5.96 -5.72
C ASP A 166 -3.14 5.20 -5.12
N THR A 167 -3.05 3.87 -5.16
CA THR A 167 -4.17 2.99 -4.85
C THR A 167 -3.81 1.96 -3.78
N LEU A 168 -4.67 1.80 -2.78
CA LEU A 168 -4.71 0.60 -1.94
C LEU A 168 -5.80 -0.33 -2.48
N ASP A 169 -5.44 -1.54 -2.88
CA ASP A 169 -6.35 -2.49 -3.51
C ASP A 169 -6.52 -3.75 -2.63
N TYR A 170 -7.68 -3.84 -1.98
CA TYR A 170 -8.09 -4.98 -1.15
C TYR A 170 -9.07 -5.92 -1.89
N SER A 171 -9.23 -5.79 -3.21
CA SER A 171 -10.23 -6.53 -3.99
C SER A 171 -10.10 -8.06 -3.90
N ALA A 172 -8.92 -8.57 -3.57
CA ALA A 172 -8.67 -10.00 -3.39
C ALA A 172 -9.18 -10.57 -2.05
N PHE A 173 -9.58 -9.74 -1.09
CA PHE A 173 -10.00 -10.22 0.23
C PHE A 173 -11.27 -11.06 0.12
N THR A 174 -11.31 -12.20 0.80
CA THR A 174 -12.47 -13.11 0.85
C THR A 174 -13.25 -13.02 2.17
N THR A 175 -12.71 -12.27 3.13
CA THR A 175 -13.32 -12.02 4.43
C THR A 175 -13.75 -10.55 4.55
N ALA A 176 -14.62 -10.26 5.51
CA ALA A 176 -15.12 -8.90 5.72
C ALA A 176 -13.96 -7.92 5.96
N LEU A 177 -13.95 -6.84 5.19
CA LEU A 177 -12.95 -5.79 5.26
C LEU A 177 -13.51 -4.62 6.07
N THR A 178 -12.70 -4.09 6.99
CA THR A 178 -12.97 -2.82 7.66
C THR A 178 -11.80 -1.89 7.46
N VAL A 179 -12.06 -0.71 6.91
CA VAL A 179 -11.09 0.36 6.74
C VAL A 179 -11.48 1.52 7.64
N ASP A 180 -10.66 1.82 8.65
CA ASP A 180 -10.83 2.99 9.51
C ASP A 180 -9.81 4.06 9.10
N ILE A 181 -10.29 5.23 8.68
CA ILE A 181 -9.44 6.32 8.18
C ILE A 181 -8.51 6.87 9.25
N SER A 182 -8.90 6.81 10.52
CA SER A 182 -8.02 7.21 11.62
C SER A 182 -6.90 6.20 11.90
N ALA A 183 -7.00 4.97 11.37
CA ALA A 183 -6.04 3.89 11.57
C ALA A 183 -5.44 3.36 10.26
N LEU A 184 -5.68 4.02 9.12
CA LEU A 184 -5.28 3.51 7.80
C LEU A 184 -3.77 3.30 7.66
N GLY A 185 -2.95 4.07 8.39
CA GLY A 185 -1.49 3.95 8.36
C GLY A 185 -0.86 4.26 6.99
N ALA A 186 -1.64 4.85 6.08
CA ALA A 186 -1.20 5.19 4.73
C ALA A 186 -1.34 6.69 4.43
N THR A 187 -0.45 7.22 3.58
CA THR A 187 -0.41 8.64 3.20
C THR A 187 -0.18 8.81 1.70
N GLY A 188 -0.72 9.89 1.10
CA GLY A 188 -0.60 10.09 -0.35
C GLY A 188 -1.24 8.93 -1.10
N ILE A 189 -2.49 8.64 -0.77
CA ILE A 189 -3.33 7.63 -1.42
C ILE A 189 -4.56 8.39 -1.90
N GLU A 190 -4.97 8.19 -3.15
CA GLU A 190 -6.11 8.87 -3.76
C GLU A 190 -7.30 7.92 -3.95
N LEU A 191 -7.04 6.60 -3.98
CA LEU A 191 -8.04 5.56 -4.15
C LEU A 191 -7.84 4.39 -3.18
N VAL A 192 -8.93 3.95 -2.56
CA VAL A 192 -8.98 2.68 -1.84
C VAL A 192 -10.07 1.80 -2.43
N ILE A 193 -9.72 0.58 -2.82
CA ILE A 193 -10.63 -0.42 -3.38
C ILE A 193 -10.91 -1.46 -2.30
N GLY A 194 -12.18 -1.60 -1.93
CA GLY A 194 -12.64 -2.66 -1.04
C GLY A 194 -12.70 -4.02 -1.75
N THR A 195 -13.36 -4.99 -1.13
CA THR A 195 -13.66 -6.28 -1.75
C THR A 195 -15.13 -6.41 -2.12
N THR A 196 -15.41 -7.13 -3.22
CA THR A 196 -16.75 -7.61 -3.60
C THR A 196 -17.01 -9.06 -3.21
N ASN A 197 -16.00 -9.79 -2.73
CA ASN A 197 -16.13 -11.19 -2.29
C ASN A 197 -16.69 -11.30 -0.86
N ALA A 198 -16.72 -10.19 -0.13
CA ALA A 198 -17.28 -10.05 1.21
C ALA A 198 -17.76 -8.60 1.43
N THR A 199 -18.29 -8.31 2.61
CA THR A 199 -18.72 -6.96 2.99
C THR A 199 -17.51 -6.09 3.33
N SER A 200 -17.42 -4.92 2.70
CA SER A 200 -16.46 -3.88 3.01
C SER A 200 -17.14 -2.73 3.77
N THR A 201 -16.56 -2.36 4.91
CA THR A 201 -17.00 -1.26 5.77
C THR A 201 -15.94 -0.17 5.82
N LEU A 202 -16.34 1.06 5.56
CA LEU A 202 -15.50 2.25 5.69
C LEU A 202 -15.94 3.05 6.93
N ILE A 203 -14.99 3.37 7.79
CA ILE A 203 -15.19 4.16 9.00
C ILE A 203 -14.46 5.49 8.86
N GLY A 204 -15.19 6.57 9.12
CA GLY A 204 -14.72 7.94 9.09
C GLY A 204 -13.68 8.27 10.16
N GLY A 205 -13.24 9.52 10.13
CA GLY A 205 -12.35 10.08 11.13
C GLY A 205 -13.10 10.54 12.39
N ASN A 206 -12.36 10.96 13.42
CA ASN A 206 -12.95 11.58 14.61
C ASN A 206 -13.28 13.08 14.39
N THR A 207 -13.68 13.43 13.18
CA THR A 207 -13.91 14.80 12.70
C THR A 207 -15.17 14.81 11.86
N ASN A 208 -15.82 15.95 11.67
CA ASN A 208 -16.93 16.03 10.71
C ASN A 208 -16.46 15.52 9.33
N ASN A 209 -17.18 14.55 8.76
CA ASN A 209 -16.86 14.04 7.43
C ASN A 209 -17.95 14.37 6.42
N THR A 210 -17.51 14.69 5.21
CA THR A 210 -18.40 14.86 4.06
C THR A 210 -18.22 13.65 3.15
N TRP A 211 -19.28 12.86 3.01
CA TRP A 211 -19.32 11.65 2.23
C TRP A 211 -20.07 11.92 0.92
N ASN A 212 -19.37 12.02 -0.20
CA ASN A 212 -19.99 12.23 -1.51
C ASN A 212 -20.32 10.90 -2.18
N LEU A 213 -21.60 10.54 -2.23
CA LEU A 213 -22.11 9.27 -2.76
C LEU A 213 -22.60 9.47 -4.20
N ALA A 214 -21.67 9.45 -5.15
CA ALA A 214 -21.95 9.72 -6.57
C ALA A 214 -22.04 8.47 -7.45
N ILE A 215 -21.55 7.32 -6.97
CA ILE A 215 -21.57 6.05 -7.68
C ILE A 215 -21.98 4.93 -6.71
N THR A 216 -22.49 3.82 -7.25
CA THR A 216 -22.85 2.63 -6.46
C THR A 216 -21.66 2.14 -5.64
N ASN A 217 -21.81 2.07 -4.31
CA ASN A 217 -20.80 1.59 -3.37
C ASN A 217 -19.43 2.29 -3.53
N GLY A 218 -19.43 3.54 -3.98
CA GLY A 218 -18.23 4.37 -4.04
C GLY A 218 -18.49 5.76 -3.49
N VAL A 219 -17.52 6.25 -2.73
CA VAL A 219 -17.61 7.50 -1.99
C VAL A 219 -16.34 8.31 -2.16
N THR A 220 -16.49 9.62 -2.35
CA THR A 220 -15.38 10.56 -2.16
C THR A 220 -15.51 11.19 -0.78
N LEU A 221 -14.58 10.86 0.11
CA LEU A 221 -14.50 11.41 1.47
C LEU A 221 -13.79 12.76 1.43
N ASN A 222 -14.42 13.78 2.01
CA ASN A 222 -13.90 15.14 2.15
C ASN A 222 -13.40 15.77 0.83
N ASN A 223 -13.95 15.32 -0.31
CA ASN A 223 -13.59 15.72 -1.66
C ASN A 223 -12.14 15.40 -2.10
N THR A 224 -11.42 14.56 -1.36
CA THR A 224 -10.01 14.24 -1.66
C THR A 224 -9.76 12.76 -1.85
N LEU A 225 -10.34 11.90 -1.01
CA LEU A 225 -10.02 10.47 -0.99
C LEU A 225 -11.18 9.66 -1.54
N ASN A 226 -10.91 8.86 -2.57
CA ASN A 226 -11.93 8.05 -3.22
C ASN A 226 -11.92 6.63 -2.69
N PHE A 227 -13.10 6.06 -2.56
CA PHE A 227 -13.33 4.68 -2.17
C PHE A 227 -14.28 4.05 -3.17
N ILE A 228 -14.02 2.80 -3.54
CA ILE A 228 -14.94 2.00 -4.33
C ILE A 228 -15.10 0.63 -3.72
N GLN A 229 -16.24 -0.01 -3.97
CA GLN A 229 -16.58 -1.34 -3.45
C GLN A 229 -16.73 -1.38 -1.92
N PHE A 230 -17.18 -0.28 -1.30
CA PHE A 230 -17.56 -0.23 0.11
C PHE A 230 -19.08 -0.22 0.23
N GLN A 231 -19.64 -1.22 0.93
CA GLN A 231 -21.09 -1.36 1.10
C GLN A 231 -21.55 -0.58 2.33
N ASN A 232 -20.76 -0.58 3.40
CA ASN A 232 -21.12 0.06 4.66
C ASN A 232 -20.26 1.29 4.91
N LEU A 233 -20.89 2.37 5.40
CA LEU A 233 -20.25 3.60 5.83
C LEU A 233 -20.60 3.85 7.30
N ILE A 234 -19.61 4.27 8.09
CA ILE A 234 -19.77 4.64 9.50
C ILE A 234 -19.10 6.00 9.74
N GLY A 235 -19.82 6.97 10.28
CA GLY A 235 -19.38 8.35 10.49
C GLY A 235 -18.37 8.54 11.64
N LYS A 236 -18.69 8.00 12.82
CA LYS A 236 -17.86 7.81 14.04
C LYS A 236 -18.17 8.76 15.20
N LEU A 237 -17.53 9.93 15.34
CA LEU A 237 -17.62 10.76 16.57
C LEU A 237 -18.29 12.13 16.45
N LEU A 238 -18.20 12.80 15.30
CA LEU A 238 -18.73 14.16 15.10
C LEU A 238 -19.69 14.17 13.91
N ASP A 239 -20.42 15.26 13.74
CA ASP A 239 -21.42 15.43 12.69
C ASP A 239 -20.91 15.07 11.28
N ASP A 240 -21.57 14.09 10.66
CA ASP A 240 -21.27 13.58 9.34
C ASP A 240 -22.35 13.94 8.32
N ASN A 241 -21.94 14.31 7.11
CA ASN A 241 -22.85 14.64 6.02
C ASN A 241 -22.70 13.69 4.84
N PHE A 242 -23.70 12.84 4.63
CA PHE A 242 -23.82 11.88 3.55
C PHE A 242 -24.59 12.49 2.37
N ILE A 243 -23.85 13.09 1.44
CA ILE A 243 -24.42 13.77 0.27
C ILE A 243 -24.69 12.74 -0.82
N CYS A 244 -25.97 12.39 -0.98
CA CYS A 244 -26.45 11.49 -2.01
C CYS A 244 -26.58 12.23 -3.35
N ARG A 245 -26.08 11.63 -4.44
CA ARG A 245 -26.23 12.16 -5.80
C ARG A 245 -26.86 11.13 -6.74
N ASN A 246 -27.59 11.61 -7.74
CA ASN A 246 -28.23 10.76 -8.74
C ASN A 246 -27.21 10.19 -9.75
N PRO A 247 -27.26 8.90 -10.13
CA PRO A 247 -28.10 7.84 -9.56
C PRO A 247 -27.54 7.27 -8.26
N MET A 248 -28.30 7.39 -7.17
CA MET A 248 -27.91 6.76 -5.91
C MET A 248 -28.54 5.38 -5.83
N ASN A 249 -27.69 4.37 -5.88
CA ASN A 249 -28.02 2.98 -5.59
C ASN A 249 -27.11 2.49 -4.47
N TRP A 250 -27.19 3.12 -3.28
CA TRP A 250 -26.44 2.63 -2.13
C TRP A 250 -27.15 1.40 -1.55
N SER A 251 -26.46 0.28 -1.48
CA SER A 251 -27.08 -1.01 -1.11
C SER A 251 -26.77 -1.47 0.32
N GLY A 252 -25.82 -0.85 1.01
CA GLY A 252 -25.42 -1.24 2.37
C GLY A 252 -25.75 -0.19 3.43
N LEU A 253 -25.14 -0.35 4.62
CA LEU A 253 -25.37 0.47 5.81
C LEU A 253 -24.79 1.88 5.64
N ILE A 254 -25.49 2.90 6.13
CA ILE A 254 -24.98 4.27 6.29
C ILE A 254 -25.29 4.74 7.72
N ASP A 255 -24.33 4.61 8.63
CA ASP A 255 -24.48 4.88 10.06
C ASP A 255 -23.66 6.14 10.41
N GLY A 256 -24.30 7.22 10.89
CA GLY A 256 -23.59 8.43 11.31
C GLY A 256 -22.81 8.23 12.62
N ASN A 257 -23.30 7.33 13.47
CA ASN A 257 -22.79 7.00 14.80
C ASN A 257 -23.00 8.13 15.82
N ILE A 258 -21.94 8.69 16.41
CA ILE A 258 -22.09 9.82 17.33
C ILE A 258 -21.98 11.11 16.52
N GLY A 259 -22.93 12.02 16.71
CA GLY A 259 -22.95 13.29 16.00
C GLY A 259 -24.38 13.76 15.79
N ASN A 260 -24.54 14.90 15.11
CA ASN A 260 -25.77 15.24 14.40
C ASN A 260 -25.54 14.96 12.92
N ASP A 261 -25.97 13.79 12.49
CA ASP A 261 -25.62 13.26 11.19
C ASP A 261 -26.72 13.55 10.18
N THR A 262 -26.30 13.86 8.97
CA THR A 262 -27.16 14.33 7.89
C THR A 262 -27.08 13.40 6.71
N LEU A 263 -28.24 12.93 6.24
CA LEU A 263 -28.40 12.31 4.94
C LEU A 263 -28.98 13.35 3.97
N ASP A 264 -28.15 13.81 3.04
CA ASP A 264 -28.42 14.97 2.19
C ASP A 264 -28.77 14.58 0.75
N TYR A 265 -30.04 14.77 0.38
CA TYR A 265 -30.57 14.58 -0.97
C TYR A 265 -30.78 15.90 -1.72
N SER A 266 -30.28 17.03 -1.21
CA SER A 266 -30.47 18.36 -1.83
C SER A 266 -29.98 18.43 -3.28
N ALA A 267 -29.02 17.57 -3.64
CA ALA A 267 -28.47 17.47 -5.00
C ALA A 267 -29.36 16.69 -5.99
N PHE A 268 -30.48 16.10 -5.55
CA PHE A 268 -31.36 15.33 -6.44
C PHE A 268 -32.15 16.21 -7.39
N THR A 269 -32.26 15.73 -8.63
CA THR A 269 -33.04 16.35 -9.72
C THR A 269 -34.09 15.40 -10.31
N ILE A 270 -34.18 14.17 -9.80
CA ILE A 270 -35.20 13.19 -10.18
C ILE A 270 -35.91 12.68 -8.91
N PRO A 271 -37.17 12.23 -9.00
CA PRO A 271 -37.87 11.69 -7.85
C PRO A 271 -37.12 10.53 -7.21
N VAL A 272 -37.12 10.48 -5.89
CA VAL A 272 -36.52 9.38 -5.11
C VAL A 272 -37.48 8.93 -4.02
N THR A 273 -37.53 7.63 -3.81
CA THR A 273 -38.19 7.03 -2.66
C THR A 273 -37.10 6.57 -1.70
N ILE A 274 -37.15 7.09 -0.49
CA ILE A 274 -36.27 6.72 0.61
C ILE A 274 -37.09 5.82 1.52
N ASP A 275 -36.73 4.55 1.57
CA ASP A 275 -37.34 3.61 2.49
C ASP A 275 -36.52 3.50 3.75
N LEU A 276 -36.98 4.17 4.80
CA LEU A 276 -36.35 4.22 6.12
C LEU A 276 -36.34 2.85 6.83
N SER A 277 -37.16 1.89 6.39
CA SER A 277 -37.14 0.52 6.90
C SER A 277 -36.01 -0.32 6.31
N THR A 278 -35.55 0.05 5.11
CA THR A 278 -34.45 -0.64 4.40
C THR A 278 -33.13 0.10 4.48
N LEU A 279 -33.19 1.39 4.84
CA LEU A 279 -32.01 2.12 5.28
C LEU A 279 -31.54 1.41 6.55
N ASN A 280 -30.53 0.56 6.39
CA ASN A 280 -29.62 0.17 7.47
C ASN A 280 -28.84 1.44 7.89
N ALA A 281 -29.53 2.51 8.25
CA ALA A 281 -28.96 3.77 8.67
C ALA A 281 -29.26 3.92 10.14
N VAL A 282 -28.47 3.21 10.93
CA VAL A 282 -28.61 3.26 12.38
C VAL A 282 -27.92 4.57 12.76
N ILE A 283 -28.70 5.56 13.19
CA ILE A 283 -28.25 6.89 13.63
C ILE A 283 -28.01 7.88 12.47
N ILE A 284 -29.11 8.47 12.00
CA ILE A 284 -29.15 9.68 11.16
C ILE A 284 -30.23 10.59 11.77
N GLU A 285 -29.87 11.79 12.21
CA GLU A 285 -30.78 12.75 12.86
C GLU A 285 -31.50 13.62 11.83
N THR A 286 -30.85 13.93 10.71
CA THR A 286 -31.32 14.91 9.74
C THR A 286 -31.40 14.31 8.34
N ILE A 287 -32.54 14.50 7.67
CA ILE A 287 -32.67 14.24 6.23
C ILE A 287 -32.95 15.56 5.53
N VAL A 288 -32.08 15.94 4.60
CA VAL A 288 -32.25 17.15 3.79
C VAL A 288 -32.78 16.78 2.42
N GLY A 289 -33.87 17.42 2.02
CA GLY A 289 -34.50 17.20 0.72
C GLY A 289 -34.09 18.19 -0.36
N THR A 290 -34.69 18.05 -1.54
CA THR A 290 -34.50 18.94 -2.69
C THR A 290 -35.81 19.65 -3.05
N ASN A 291 -35.73 20.88 -3.55
CA ASN A 291 -36.86 21.59 -4.16
C ASN A 291 -37.06 21.21 -5.64
N ASN A 292 -36.14 20.43 -6.21
CA ASN A 292 -36.09 20.11 -7.64
C ASN A 292 -36.68 18.73 -7.96
N ALA A 293 -37.08 17.95 -6.96
CA ALA A 293 -37.70 16.64 -7.14
C ALA A 293 -38.56 16.23 -5.95
N THR A 294 -39.49 15.30 -6.16
CA THR A 294 -40.27 14.69 -5.08
C THR A 294 -39.41 13.70 -4.30
N ILE A 295 -39.44 13.82 -2.98
CA ILE A 295 -38.89 12.81 -2.06
C ILE A 295 -40.06 12.11 -1.37
N THR A 296 -40.13 10.79 -1.53
CA THR A 296 -41.11 9.95 -0.81
C THR A 296 -40.40 9.25 0.33
N LEU A 297 -40.85 9.44 1.56
CA LEU A 297 -40.36 8.70 2.72
C LEU A 297 -41.30 7.53 2.99
N ILE A 298 -40.77 6.31 3.02
CA ILE A 298 -41.47 5.14 3.56
C ILE A 298 -40.96 4.96 4.98
N ALA A 299 -41.82 5.19 5.97
CA ALA A 299 -41.47 4.99 7.37
C ALA A 299 -41.47 3.48 7.72
N PRO A 300 -40.68 3.04 8.72
CA PRO A 300 -40.83 1.70 9.26
C PRO A 300 -42.25 1.50 9.78
N ASP A 301 -42.83 0.33 9.55
CA ASP A 301 -44.14 0.00 10.09
C ASP A 301 -43.98 -0.15 11.62
N PHE A 302 -44.30 0.90 12.38
CA PHE A 302 -44.22 0.91 13.86
C PHE A 302 -45.31 0.05 14.53
N ASN A 303 -45.94 -0.85 13.78
CA ASN A 303 -46.98 -1.77 14.25
C ASN A 303 -46.39 -3.12 14.68
N ASN A 304 -45.53 -3.14 15.70
CA ASN A 304 -45.59 -4.17 16.75
C ASN A 304 -44.69 -3.79 17.93
N THR A 305 -45.37 -3.71 19.07
CA THR A 305 -44.94 -3.57 20.48
C THR A 305 -43.56 -4.08 20.85
#